data_AF-A0A923CZ27-F1
#
_entry.id   AF-A0A923CZ27-F1
#
_cell.length_a   1.000
_cell.length_b   1.000
_cell.length_c   1.000
_cell.angle_alpha   90.00
_cell.angle_beta   90.00
_cell.angle_gamma   90.00
#
_symmetry.space_group_name_H-M   'P 1'
#
loop_
_entity.id
_entity.type
_entity.pdbx_description
1 polymer ?
#
loop_
_entity_poly.entity_id
_entity_poly.type
_entity_poly.pdbx_seq_one_letter_code
_entity_poly.pdbx_strand_id
1 'polypeptide(L)'
;EDLPPCSVFNASPSHATSHQDLYCAATRFLHGLECRPVHIPRALAYPAVALRQYALDLLGRPPFERTWMMRYIDRELRVDASRTQAQLGWAPTPRYDLKRRLLILVENMKSHPELWRLRNEAAIVHAARRPNLVMFSHLRQARERIVLDVTAAIRREQRDRDFRDYERMPEASLQAYVTLFFEVLVGAMRTRDRTLVRTYARLLAYHRRRQGFAFEHVCVAIDAFRGVIRDSLAGIGDPDVTPALVNEYVDLSLQLALDEIEETYAQLEAKGVGTDDRAGDVDLLADDLEMVRLVEELRDVCREGWDADSLFCERATDGAHGEPAEV
;
A
#
# COMPACT_ATOMS: atom_id res chain seq x y z
N GLU A 1 -24.51 10.07 -23.45
CA GLU A 1 -23.76 11.33 -23.33
C GLU A 1 -22.40 10.98 -22.77
N ASP A 2 -21.33 11.28 -23.50
CA ASP A 2 -19.97 10.96 -23.06
C ASP A 2 -19.54 11.96 -21.98
N LEU A 3 -18.99 11.44 -20.88
CA LEU A 3 -18.51 12.27 -19.78
C LEU A 3 -17.28 13.08 -20.23
N PRO A 4 -17.10 14.32 -19.73
CA PRO A 4 -15.92 15.13 -20.06
C PRO A 4 -14.63 14.41 -19.67
N PRO A 5 -13.53 14.56 -20.45
CA PRO A 5 -12.27 13.85 -20.21
C PRO A 5 -11.63 14.16 -18.84
N CYS A 6 -11.96 15.30 -18.22
CA CYS A 6 -11.61 15.61 -16.83
C CYS A 6 -12.79 16.31 -16.15
N SER A 7 -13.41 15.66 -15.16
CA SER A 7 -14.50 16.25 -14.39
C SER A 7 -14.44 15.78 -12.93
N VAL A 8 -14.75 16.70 -12.01
CA VAL A 8 -14.80 16.43 -10.57
C VAL A 8 -16.26 16.29 -10.16
N PHE A 9 -16.58 15.15 -9.54
CA PHE A 9 -17.93 14.80 -9.12
C PHE A 9 -17.99 14.65 -7.60
N ASN A 10 -19.11 15.05 -7.01
CA ASN A 10 -19.35 14.87 -5.58
C ASN A 10 -20.24 13.67 -5.33
N ALA A 11 -19.65 12.58 -4.85
CA ALA A 11 -20.36 11.36 -4.50
C ALA A 11 -20.91 11.42 -3.06
N SER A 12 -21.90 12.29 -2.81
CA SER A 12 -22.56 12.40 -1.49
C SER A 12 -24.07 12.58 -1.58
N PRO A 13 -24.82 12.26 -0.51
CA PRO A 13 -26.22 12.67 -0.38
C PRO A 13 -26.36 14.19 -0.33
N SER A 14 -27.48 14.72 -0.86
CA SER A 14 -27.76 16.16 -0.88
C SER A 14 -28.24 16.73 0.48
N HIS A 15 -28.23 15.92 1.54
CA HIS A 15 -28.59 16.31 2.91
C HIS A 15 -27.39 16.21 3.85
N ALA A 16 -27.38 17.04 4.89
CA ALA A 16 -26.43 16.92 5.99
C ALA A 16 -27.06 16.09 7.13
N THR A 17 -26.23 15.30 7.82
CA THR A 17 -26.65 14.64 9.07
C THR A 17 -26.09 15.42 10.25
N SER A 18 -26.96 15.84 11.18
CA SER A 18 -26.52 16.62 12.33
C SER A 18 -25.82 15.75 13.38
N HIS A 19 -24.95 16.37 14.20
CA HIS A 19 -24.34 15.69 15.34
C HIS A 19 -25.38 15.16 16.33
N GLN A 20 -26.48 15.91 16.52
CA GLN A 20 -27.60 15.49 17.36
C GLN A 20 -28.26 14.22 16.81
N ASP A 21 -28.52 14.16 15.51
CA ASP A 21 -29.06 12.95 14.88
C ASP A 21 -28.16 11.73 15.06
N LEU A 22 -26.84 11.92 14.88
CA LEU A 22 -25.86 10.85 15.08
C LEU A 22 -25.85 10.38 16.54
N TYR A 23 -25.88 11.32 17.50
CA TYR A 23 -25.90 11.00 18.92
C TYR A 23 -27.17 10.23 19.33
N CYS A 24 -28.34 10.70 18.91
CA CYS A 24 -29.61 10.00 19.20
C CYS A 24 -29.64 8.61 18.56
N ALA A 25 -29.21 8.49 17.29
CA ALA A 25 -29.16 7.19 16.61
C ALA A 25 -28.17 6.22 17.29
N ALA A 26 -26.96 6.69 17.63
CA ALA A 26 -25.95 5.87 18.30
C ALA A 26 -26.42 5.40 19.69
N THR A 27 -26.98 6.31 20.49
CA THR A 27 -27.48 5.97 21.85
C THR A 27 -28.66 5.01 21.79
N ARG A 28 -29.56 5.19 20.83
CA ARG A 28 -30.65 4.24 20.57
C ARG A 28 -30.15 2.84 20.24
N PHE A 29 -29.16 2.69 19.35
CA PHE A 29 -28.63 1.37 19.02
C PHE A 29 -27.78 0.76 20.14
N LEU A 30 -27.13 1.61 20.94
CA LEU A 30 -26.27 1.16 22.04
C LEU A 30 -27.10 0.70 23.24
N HIS A 31 -28.06 1.51 23.68
CA HIS A 31 -28.82 1.36 24.92
C HIS A 31 -30.28 0.94 24.72
N GLY A 32 -30.77 0.91 23.47
CA GLY A 32 -32.19 0.66 23.15
C GLY A 32 -33.10 1.88 23.35
N LEU A 33 -32.56 3.01 23.81
CA LEU A 33 -33.29 4.25 24.11
C LEU A 33 -32.51 5.46 23.58
N GLU A 34 -33.24 6.48 23.11
CA GLU A 34 -32.63 7.76 22.69
C GLU A 34 -32.27 8.58 23.93
N CYS A 35 -30.98 8.79 24.16
CA CYS A 35 -30.51 9.63 25.25
C CYS A 35 -30.56 11.11 24.85
N ARG A 36 -30.96 11.99 25.79
CA ARG A 36 -30.98 13.43 25.54
C ARG A 36 -29.56 13.99 25.60
N PRO A 37 -29.08 14.67 24.54
CA PRO A 37 -27.77 15.31 24.56
C PRO A 37 -27.76 16.51 25.52
N VAL A 38 -26.60 16.76 26.14
CA VAL A 38 -26.35 17.98 26.90
C VAL A 38 -25.78 19.03 25.95
N HIS A 39 -26.52 20.11 25.73
CA HIS A 39 -26.09 21.18 24.86
C HIS A 39 -25.19 22.17 25.61
N ILE A 40 -24.04 22.49 25.02
CA ILE A 40 -23.11 23.49 25.55
C ILE A 40 -23.16 24.71 24.62
N PRO A 41 -23.43 25.92 25.12
CA PRO A 41 -23.44 27.10 24.28
C PRO A 41 -22.04 27.39 23.74
N ARG A 42 -21.96 27.78 22.47
CA ARG A 42 -20.70 28.05 21.77
C ARG A 42 -19.77 29.02 22.51
N ALA A 43 -20.35 30.01 23.21
CA ALA A 43 -19.61 30.99 24.01
C ALA A 43 -18.83 30.35 25.17
N LEU A 44 -19.32 29.26 25.75
CA LEU A 44 -18.62 28.51 26.81
C LEU A 44 -17.64 27.49 26.22
N ALA A 45 -17.97 26.89 25.08
CA ALA A 45 -17.11 25.91 24.43
C ALA A 45 -15.81 26.54 23.89
N TYR A 46 -15.88 27.79 23.37
CA TYR A 46 -14.72 28.46 22.78
C TYR A 46 -13.53 28.64 23.74
N PRO A 47 -13.69 29.24 24.94
CA PRO A 47 -12.56 29.39 25.87
C PRO A 47 -12.03 28.05 26.36
N ALA A 48 -12.88 27.04 26.54
CA ALA A 48 -12.45 25.70 26.93
C ALA A 48 -11.56 25.03 25.86
N VAL A 49 -11.96 25.10 24.59
CA VAL A 49 -11.17 24.58 23.46
C VAL A 49 -9.87 25.37 23.31
N ALA A 50 -9.91 26.70 23.45
CA ALA A 50 -8.71 27.54 23.37
C ALA A 50 -7.69 27.21 24.48
N LEU A 51 -8.15 27.05 25.72
CA LEU A 51 -7.30 26.66 26.85
C LEU A 51 -6.68 25.27 26.63
N ARG A 52 -7.50 24.30 26.22
CA ARG A 52 -7.03 22.94 25.92
C ARG A 52 -6.00 22.93 24.81
N GLN A 53 -6.25 23.67 23.73
CA GLN A 53 -5.33 23.80 22.60
C GLN A 53 -4.00 24.40 23.05
N TYR A 54 -4.02 25.50 23.80
CA TYR A 54 -2.79 26.12 24.31
C TYR A 54 -1.96 25.15 25.17
N ALA A 55 -2.59 24.48 26.13
CA ALA A 55 -1.90 23.54 27.03
C ALA A 55 -1.28 22.34 26.29
N LEU A 56 -1.98 21.83 25.28
CA LEU A 56 -1.54 20.68 24.49
C LEU A 56 -0.51 21.03 23.42
N ASP A 57 -0.61 22.23 22.83
CA ASP A 57 0.40 22.75 21.91
C ASP A 57 1.74 22.97 22.65
N LEU A 58 1.72 23.41 23.93
CA LEU A 58 2.92 23.47 24.79
C LEU A 58 3.56 22.09 25.04
N LEU A 59 2.76 21.02 25.06
CA LEU A 59 3.23 19.64 25.20
C LEU A 59 3.59 18.99 23.86
N GLY A 60 3.56 19.73 22.75
CA GLY A 60 3.84 19.23 21.41
C GLY A 60 2.81 18.24 20.86
N ARG A 61 1.62 18.17 21.47
CA ARG A 61 0.56 17.20 21.14
C ARG A 61 -0.74 17.91 20.81
N PRO A 62 -0.87 18.53 19.64
CA PRO A 62 -2.05 19.30 19.30
C PRO A 62 -3.37 18.50 19.46
N PRO A 63 -4.45 19.09 20.03
CA PRO A 63 -5.74 18.42 20.07
C PRO A 63 -6.35 18.32 18.67
N PHE A 64 -7.27 17.37 18.52
CA PHE A 64 -8.11 17.25 17.33
C PHE A 64 -9.00 18.50 17.16
N GLU A 65 -9.71 18.89 18.22
CA GLU A 65 -10.55 20.09 18.20
C GLU A 65 -9.70 21.35 18.26
N ARG A 66 -9.81 22.20 17.23
CA ARG A 66 -9.09 23.47 17.13
C ARG A 66 -10.02 24.65 17.29
N THR A 67 -9.50 25.78 17.76
CA THR A 67 -10.26 27.04 17.89
C THR A 67 -10.89 27.50 16.58
N TRP A 68 -10.26 27.26 15.43
CA TRP A 68 -10.84 27.59 14.12
C TRP A 68 -12.08 26.74 13.80
N MET A 69 -12.16 25.49 14.28
CA MET A 69 -13.30 24.59 14.05
C MET A 69 -14.57 25.09 14.75
N MET A 70 -14.43 25.91 15.80
CA MET A 70 -15.55 26.50 16.52
C MET A 70 -16.45 27.36 15.61
N ARG A 71 -15.94 27.83 14.47
CA ARG A 71 -16.72 28.55 13.45
C ARG A 71 -17.74 27.68 12.72
N TYR A 72 -17.55 26.36 12.75
CA TYR A 72 -18.37 25.37 12.06
C TYR A 72 -19.40 24.71 12.97
N ILE A 73 -19.32 24.93 14.29
CA ILE A 73 -20.33 24.44 15.23
C ILE A 73 -21.69 25.02 14.85
N ASP A 74 -22.69 24.15 14.82
CA ASP A 74 -24.08 24.40 14.44
C ASP A 74 -24.29 24.89 12.99
N ARG A 75 -23.24 24.85 12.15
CA ARG A 75 -23.36 25.18 10.73
C ARG A 75 -23.74 23.93 9.94
N GLU A 76 -24.86 23.99 9.22
CA GLU A 76 -25.24 22.94 8.29
C GLU A 76 -24.33 23.00 7.05
N LEU A 77 -23.45 22.01 6.91
CA LEU A 77 -22.54 21.85 5.76
C LEU A 77 -23.23 21.07 4.64
N ARG A 78 -24.35 21.61 4.16
CA ARG A 78 -25.10 20.98 3.07
C ARG A 78 -24.33 21.13 1.76
N VAL A 79 -24.12 20.01 1.09
CA VAL A 79 -23.49 19.98 -0.23
C VAL A 79 -24.54 19.60 -1.27
N ASP A 80 -24.63 20.37 -2.35
CA ASP A 80 -25.53 20.07 -3.45
C ASP A 80 -24.86 19.13 -4.45
N ALA A 81 -25.31 17.87 -4.46
CA ALA A 81 -24.82 16.83 -5.38
C ALA A 81 -25.74 16.63 -6.61
N SER A 82 -26.75 17.48 -6.82
CA SER A 82 -27.77 17.30 -7.86
C SER A 82 -27.16 17.24 -9.27
N ARG A 83 -26.12 18.06 -9.52
CA ARG A 83 -25.36 18.04 -10.79
C ARG A 83 -24.71 16.68 -11.04
N THR A 84 -24.05 16.12 -10.02
CA THR A 84 -23.37 14.82 -10.13
C THR A 84 -24.39 13.71 -10.39
N GLN A 85 -25.52 13.74 -9.69
CA GLN A 85 -26.56 12.73 -9.86
C GLN A 85 -27.18 12.77 -11.26
N ALA A 86 -27.42 13.98 -11.79
CA ALA A 86 -27.92 14.15 -13.15
C ALA A 86 -26.92 13.71 -14.22
N GLN A 87 -25.63 14.06 -14.07
CA GLN A 87 -24.60 13.76 -15.07
C GLN A 87 -24.18 12.28 -15.08
N LEU A 88 -24.15 11.62 -13.92
CA LEU A 88 -23.72 10.22 -13.82
C LEU A 88 -24.89 9.22 -13.86
N GLY A 89 -26.15 9.68 -13.82
CA GLY A 89 -27.31 8.81 -13.65
C GLY A 89 -27.27 8.00 -12.35
N TRP A 90 -26.50 8.46 -11.36
CA TRP A 90 -26.19 7.74 -10.13
C TRP A 90 -26.74 8.51 -8.93
N ALA A 91 -27.33 7.80 -7.97
CA ALA A 91 -27.77 8.38 -6.70
C ALA A 91 -27.33 7.51 -5.52
N PRO A 92 -26.97 8.12 -4.37
CA PRO A 92 -26.59 7.36 -3.19
C PRO A 92 -27.78 6.53 -2.69
N THR A 93 -27.55 5.23 -2.50
CA THR A 93 -28.60 4.36 -1.97
C THR A 93 -28.90 4.71 -0.52
N PRO A 94 -30.18 4.83 -0.10
CA PRO A 94 -30.55 5.13 1.30
C PRO A 94 -30.01 4.13 2.33
N ARG A 95 -29.55 2.95 1.92
CA ARG A 95 -28.89 1.96 2.78
C ARG A 95 -27.51 2.41 3.27
N TYR A 96 -26.82 3.27 2.52
CA TYR A 96 -25.50 3.80 2.89
C TYR A 96 -25.56 5.10 3.69
N ASP A 97 -26.77 5.56 4.04
CA ASP A 97 -26.94 6.70 4.93
C ASP A 97 -26.31 6.43 6.31
N LEU A 98 -25.66 7.46 6.86
CA LEU A 98 -24.92 7.36 8.12
C LEU A 98 -25.81 6.87 9.27
N LYS A 99 -27.06 7.35 9.37
CA LYS A 99 -27.96 6.95 10.47
C LYS A 99 -28.24 5.44 10.44
N ARG A 100 -28.33 4.84 9.25
CA ARG A 100 -28.56 3.40 9.09
C ARG A 100 -27.28 2.59 9.32
N ARG A 101 -26.13 3.12 8.92
CA ARG A 101 -24.83 2.47 9.10
C ARG A 101 -24.34 2.49 10.54
N LEU A 102 -24.82 3.43 11.37
CA LEU A 102 -24.54 3.43 12.81
C LEU A 102 -24.92 2.12 13.50
N LEU A 103 -26.00 1.46 13.09
CA LEU A 103 -26.37 0.14 13.63
C LEU A 103 -25.23 -0.87 13.44
N ILE A 104 -24.69 -0.97 12.22
CA ILE A 104 -23.60 -1.90 11.89
C ILE A 104 -22.32 -1.51 12.64
N LEU A 105 -22.04 -0.21 12.76
CA LEU A 105 -20.87 0.28 13.50
C LEU A 105 -20.94 -0.07 14.99
N VAL A 106 -22.12 0.09 15.61
CA VAL A 106 -22.35 -0.26 17.02
C VAL A 106 -22.33 -1.78 17.21
N GLU A 107 -22.89 -2.55 16.28
CA GLU A 107 -22.82 -4.02 16.33
C GLU A 107 -21.37 -4.51 16.24
N ASN A 108 -20.59 -3.99 15.31
CA ASN A 108 -19.17 -4.31 15.19
C ASN A 108 -18.37 -3.90 16.43
N MET A 109 -18.71 -2.77 17.05
CA MET A 109 -18.10 -2.32 18.30
C MET A 109 -18.40 -3.28 19.46
N LYS A 110 -19.63 -3.81 19.55
CA LYS A 110 -20.03 -4.76 20.60
C LYS A 110 -19.43 -6.15 20.39
N SER A 111 -19.48 -6.65 19.16
CA SER A 111 -19.08 -8.01 18.82
C SER A 111 -17.56 -8.16 18.67
N HIS A 112 -16.84 -7.10 18.26
CA HIS A 112 -15.37 -7.12 18.06
C HIS A 112 -14.69 -5.87 18.64
N PRO A 113 -14.75 -5.65 19.98
CA PRO A 113 -14.33 -4.39 20.60
C PRO A 113 -12.85 -4.07 20.39
N GLU A 114 -11.95 -5.06 20.50
CA GLU A 114 -10.51 -4.85 20.34
C GLU A 114 -10.15 -4.46 18.89
N LEU A 115 -10.71 -5.18 17.91
CA LEU A 115 -10.49 -4.86 16.48
C LEU A 115 -11.09 -3.50 16.11
N TRP A 116 -12.24 -3.16 16.67
CA TRP A 116 -12.89 -1.87 16.47
C TRP A 116 -12.05 -0.73 17.06
N ARG A 117 -11.53 -0.90 18.29
CA ARG A 117 -10.63 0.07 18.94
C ARG A 117 -9.34 0.25 18.15
N LEU A 118 -8.68 -0.86 17.79
CA LEU A 118 -7.44 -0.82 17.01
C LEU A 118 -7.66 -0.09 15.68
N ARG A 119 -8.75 -0.38 14.96
CA ARG A 119 -9.06 0.29 13.68
C ARG A 119 -9.38 1.77 13.85
N ASN A 120 -10.12 2.17 14.88
CA ASN A 120 -10.49 3.57 15.10
C ASN A 120 -9.35 4.40 15.69
N GLU A 121 -8.56 3.84 16.60
CA GLU A 121 -7.35 4.48 17.13
C GLU A 121 -6.32 4.65 16.03
N ALA A 122 -6.09 3.60 15.23
CA ALA A 122 -5.29 3.70 14.01
C ALA A 122 -5.84 4.76 13.05
N ALA A 123 -7.16 4.80 12.80
CA ALA A 123 -7.75 5.80 11.91
C ALA A 123 -7.57 7.24 12.44
N ILE A 124 -7.74 7.49 13.74
CA ILE A 124 -7.60 8.83 14.34
C ILE A 124 -6.13 9.28 14.33
N VAL A 125 -5.20 8.40 14.71
CA VAL A 125 -3.76 8.71 14.75
C VAL A 125 -3.18 8.86 13.33
N HIS A 126 -3.54 7.96 12.41
CA HIS A 126 -3.04 7.99 11.03
C HIS A 126 -3.73 9.02 10.12
N ALA A 127 -4.94 9.50 10.45
CA ALA A 127 -5.57 10.57 9.68
C ALA A 127 -4.83 11.90 9.82
N ALA A 128 -4.17 12.14 10.95
CA ALA A 128 -3.46 13.39 11.21
C ALA A 128 -2.06 13.45 10.58
N ARG A 129 -1.38 12.30 10.41
CA ARG A 129 -0.05 12.20 9.79
C ARG A 129 0.07 10.89 9.00
N ARG A 130 0.48 10.98 7.74
CA ARG A 130 0.63 9.83 6.82
C ARG A 130 2.09 9.62 6.42
N PRO A 131 2.97 9.21 7.36
CA PRO A 131 4.40 9.05 7.07
C PRO A 131 4.67 7.96 6.04
N ASN A 132 3.80 6.95 5.94
CA ASN A 132 3.89 5.94 4.88
C ASN A 132 3.71 6.54 3.47
N LEU A 133 2.92 7.60 3.33
CA LEU A 133 2.81 8.32 2.04
C LEU A 133 4.05 9.16 1.75
N VAL A 134 4.67 9.77 2.77
CA VAL A 134 5.94 10.49 2.61
C VAL A 134 7.04 9.55 2.12
N MET A 135 7.20 8.40 2.79
CA MET A 135 8.15 7.36 2.37
C MET A 135 7.84 6.83 0.96
N PHE A 136 6.57 6.54 0.67
CA PHE A 136 6.11 6.13 -0.67
C PHE A 136 6.49 7.16 -1.75
N SER A 137 6.18 8.44 -1.53
CA SER A 137 6.46 9.52 -2.47
C SER A 137 7.97 9.69 -2.70
N HIS A 138 8.77 9.62 -1.64
CA HIS A 138 10.23 9.70 -1.76
C HIS A 138 10.80 8.53 -2.56
N LEU A 139 10.42 7.29 -2.22
CA LEU A 139 10.89 6.11 -2.96
C LEU A 139 10.48 6.19 -4.42
N ARG A 140 9.24 6.60 -4.71
CA ARG A 140 8.76 6.79 -6.08
C ARG A 140 9.61 7.79 -6.87
N GLN A 141 9.93 8.94 -6.29
CA GLN A 141 10.76 9.94 -6.96
C GLN A 141 12.19 9.44 -7.20
N ALA A 142 12.71 8.61 -6.29
CA ALA A 142 14.05 8.04 -6.37
C ALA A 142 14.11 6.68 -7.09
N ARG A 143 13.01 6.19 -7.69
CA ARG A 143 12.88 4.82 -8.23
C ARG A 143 14.06 4.40 -9.11
N GLU A 144 14.35 5.16 -10.15
CA GLU A 144 15.36 4.78 -11.16
C GLU A 144 16.74 4.65 -10.53
N ARG A 145 17.12 5.62 -9.69
CA ARG A 145 18.37 5.57 -8.94
C ARG A 145 18.41 4.36 -7.99
N ILE A 146 17.34 4.11 -7.23
CA ILE A 146 17.26 2.97 -6.31
C ILE A 146 17.38 1.65 -7.05
N VAL A 147 16.70 1.46 -8.18
CA VAL A 147 16.76 0.21 -8.96
C VAL A 147 18.19 -0.06 -9.44
N LEU A 148 18.89 0.97 -9.93
CA LEU A 148 20.29 0.87 -10.33
C LEU A 148 21.20 0.55 -9.14
N ASP A 149 21.03 1.27 -8.03
CA ASP A 149 21.83 1.09 -6.81
C ASP A 149 21.63 -0.31 -6.20
N VAL A 150 20.39 -0.80 -6.17
CA VAL A 150 20.07 -2.16 -5.73
C VAL A 150 20.72 -3.19 -6.65
N THR A 151 20.60 -3.03 -7.96
CA THR A 151 21.19 -3.96 -8.92
C THR A 151 22.70 -4.04 -8.74
N ALA A 152 23.36 -2.89 -8.62
CA ALA A 152 24.79 -2.80 -8.34
C ALA A 152 25.16 -3.41 -6.97
N ALA A 153 24.34 -3.20 -5.93
CA ALA A 153 24.53 -3.77 -4.61
C ALA A 153 24.44 -5.31 -4.64
N ILE A 154 23.44 -5.89 -5.30
CA ILE A 154 23.31 -7.34 -5.48
C ILE A 154 24.58 -7.89 -6.14
N ARG A 155 25.05 -7.29 -7.24
CA ARG A 155 26.28 -7.71 -7.93
C ARG A 155 27.52 -7.64 -7.02
N ARG A 156 27.63 -6.57 -6.23
CA ARG A 156 28.75 -6.38 -5.30
C ARG A 156 28.75 -7.46 -4.22
N GLU A 157 27.63 -7.63 -3.52
CA GLU A 157 27.52 -8.62 -2.43
C GLU A 157 27.76 -10.06 -2.93
N GLN A 158 27.34 -10.38 -4.16
CA GLN A 158 27.59 -11.69 -4.76
C GLN A 158 29.09 -11.90 -5.04
N ARG A 159 29.78 -10.91 -5.61
CA ARG A 159 31.23 -10.99 -5.84
C ARG A 159 32.02 -11.08 -4.54
N ASP A 160 31.65 -10.29 -3.53
CA ASP A 160 32.35 -10.25 -2.25
C ASP A 160 32.24 -11.60 -1.50
N ARG A 161 31.21 -12.39 -1.79
CA ARG A 161 30.95 -13.71 -1.20
C ARG A 161 31.25 -14.90 -2.12
N ASP A 162 31.81 -14.65 -3.32
CA ASP A 162 32.06 -15.64 -4.38
C ASP A 162 30.80 -16.42 -4.84
N PHE A 163 29.65 -15.76 -4.82
CA PHE A 163 28.37 -16.29 -5.29
C PHE A 163 28.18 -15.98 -6.78
N ARG A 164 27.84 -16.99 -7.60
CA ARG A 164 27.83 -16.87 -9.08
C ARG A 164 26.46 -16.94 -9.73
N ASP A 165 25.39 -17.20 -8.98
CA ASP A 165 24.08 -17.44 -9.60
C ASP A 165 23.52 -16.18 -10.28
N TYR A 166 23.64 -15.03 -9.63
CA TYR A 166 23.20 -13.77 -10.23
C TYR A 166 24.10 -13.33 -11.40
N GLU A 167 25.38 -13.72 -11.44
CA GLU A 167 26.28 -13.44 -12.59
C GLU A 167 25.77 -14.03 -13.91
N ARG A 168 25.03 -15.15 -13.83
CA ARG A 168 24.42 -15.81 -15.00
C ARG A 168 23.26 -15.01 -15.60
N MET A 169 22.73 -14.03 -14.89
CA MET A 169 21.59 -13.22 -15.33
C MET A 169 22.05 -11.97 -16.09
N PRO A 170 21.46 -11.66 -17.26
CA PRO A 170 21.69 -10.39 -17.95
C PRO A 170 21.31 -9.19 -17.08
N GLU A 171 21.98 -8.06 -17.30
CA GLU A 171 21.75 -6.84 -16.51
C GLU A 171 20.31 -6.33 -16.64
N ALA A 172 19.76 -6.31 -17.87
CA ALA A 172 18.39 -5.89 -18.13
C ALA A 172 17.37 -6.75 -17.37
N SER A 173 17.56 -8.07 -17.39
CA SER A 173 16.71 -9.00 -16.65
C SER A 173 16.76 -8.73 -15.15
N LEU A 174 17.95 -8.61 -14.56
CA LEU A 174 18.10 -8.32 -13.13
C LEU A 174 17.44 -6.99 -12.74
N GLN A 175 17.62 -5.96 -13.55
CA GLN A 175 16.95 -4.66 -13.33
C GLN A 175 15.43 -4.78 -13.41
N ALA A 176 14.88 -5.60 -14.31
CA ALA A 176 13.45 -5.86 -14.38
C ALA A 176 12.92 -6.56 -13.11
N TYR A 177 13.64 -7.58 -12.61
CA TYR A 177 13.30 -8.23 -11.34
C TYR A 177 13.33 -7.25 -10.15
N VAL A 178 14.39 -6.45 -10.05
CA VAL A 178 14.54 -5.45 -8.99
C VAL A 178 13.43 -4.41 -9.08
N THR A 179 13.10 -3.95 -10.29
CA THR A 179 12.00 -3.02 -10.54
C THR A 179 10.69 -3.59 -10.05
N LEU A 180 10.38 -4.83 -10.43
CA LEU A 180 9.14 -5.48 -10.00
C LEU A 180 9.06 -5.62 -8.47
N PHE A 181 10.15 -6.05 -7.83
CA PHE A 181 10.15 -6.18 -6.37
C PHE A 181 10.04 -4.82 -5.67
N PHE A 182 10.65 -3.78 -6.23
CA PHE A 182 10.47 -2.40 -5.77
C PHE A 182 9.00 -1.96 -5.85
N GLU A 183 8.33 -2.23 -6.97
CA GLU A 183 6.92 -1.93 -7.15
C GLU A 183 6.04 -2.66 -6.13
N VAL A 184 6.33 -3.94 -5.86
CA VAL A 184 5.65 -4.73 -4.82
C VAL A 184 5.82 -4.12 -3.44
N LEU A 185 7.05 -3.77 -3.03
CA LEU A 185 7.30 -3.18 -1.72
C LEU A 185 6.62 -1.82 -1.56
N VAL A 186 6.71 -0.97 -2.59
CA VAL A 186 6.10 0.36 -2.58
C VAL A 186 4.57 0.27 -2.57
N GLY A 187 3.99 -0.69 -3.31
CA GLY A 187 2.58 -1.03 -3.26
C GLY A 187 2.14 -1.44 -1.85
N ALA A 188 2.87 -2.37 -1.23
CA ALA A 188 2.61 -2.82 0.14
C ALA A 188 2.74 -1.70 1.18
N MET A 189 3.69 -0.78 1.03
CA MET A 189 3.83 0.39 1.90
C MET A 189 2.62 1.36 1.79
N ARG A 190 2.09 1.51 0.57
CA ARG A 190 0.92 2.36 0.30
C ARG A 190 -0.36 1.76 0.88
N THR A 191 -0.63 0.48 0.61
CA THR A 191 -1.85 -0.22 1.03
C THR A 191 -1.78 -0.70 2.48
N ARG A 192 -0.57 -0.79 3.04
CA ARG A 192 -0.24 -1.44 4.32
C ARG A 192 -0.55 -2.94 4.33
N ASP A 193 -0.71 -3.53 3.15
CA ASP A 193 -0.94 -4.95 2.99
C ASP A 193 0.37 -5.65 2.58
N ARG A 194 0.90 -6.46 3.49
CA ARG A 194 2.14 -7.22 3.28
C ARG A 194 1.91 -8.52 2.50
N THR A 195 0.67 -8.86 2.19
CA THR A 195 0.31 -10.07 1.43
C THR A 195 0.99 -10.07 0.06
N LEU A 196 1.01 -8.92 -0.63
CA LEU A 196 1.67 -8.77 -1.93
C LEU A 196 3.16 -9.13 -1.89
N VAL A 197 3.87 -8.68 -0.85
CA VAL A 197 5.30 -8.97 -0.66
C VAL A 197 5.53 -10.47 -0.46
N ARG A 198 4.69 -11.13 0.35
CA ARG A 198 4.79 -12.57 0.59
C ARG A 198 4.46 -13.39 -0.66
N THR A 199 3.38 -13.07 -1.36
CA THR A 199 3.01 -13.76 -2.60
C THR A 199 4.12 -13.65 -3.64
N TYR A 200 4.69 -12.45 -3.81
CA TYR A 200 5.82 -12.26 -4.71
C TYR A 200 7.06 -13.03 -4.25
N ALA A 201 7.39 -13.02 -2.96
CA ALA A 201 8.54 -13.72 -2.41
C ALA A 201 8.47 -15.24 -2.65
N ARG A 202 7.27 -15.83 -2.49
CA ARG A 202 7.00 -17.23 -2.82
C ARG A 202 7.23 -17.54 -4.30
N LEU A 203 6.70 -16.70 -5.19
CA LEU A 203 6.90 -16.85 -6.64
C LEU A 203 8.38 -16.74 -7.01
N LEU A 204 9.05 -15.70 -6.52
CA LEU A 204 10.49 -15.50 -6.71
C LEU A 204 11.28 -16.72 -6.26
N ALA A 205 11.01 -17.25 -5.07
CA ALA A 205 11.67 -18.44 -4.54
C ALA A 205 11.46 -19.67 -5.43
N TYR A 206 10.21 -19.89 -5.87
CA TYR A 206 9.87 -21.00 -6.76
C TYR A 206 10.65 -20.94 -8.08
N HIS A 207 10.66 -19.79 -8.74
CA HIS A 207 11.39 -19.61 -10.00
C HIS A 207 12.90 -19.74 -9.81
N ARG A 208 13.46 -19.10 -8.78
CA ARG A 208 14.90 -19.16 -8.48
C ARG A 208 15.36 -20.58 -8.19
N ARG A 209 14.59 -21.35 -7.43
CA ARG A 209 14.90 -22.76 -7.18
C ARG A 209 14.93 -23.58 -8.46
N ARG A 210 13.96 -23.39 -9.36
CA ARG A 210 13.91 -24.08 -10.67
C ARG A 210 15.06 -23.70 -11.59
N GLN A 211 15.51 -22.46 -11.53
CA GLN A 211 16.69 -21.95 -12.25
C GLN A 211 18.03 -22.43 -11.63
N GLY A 212 17.97 -23.14 -10.50
CA GLY A 212 19.14 -23.68 -9.81
C GLY A 212 19.85 -22.68 -8.90
N PHE A 213 19.21 -21.57 -8.53
CA PHE A 213 19.80 -20.61 -7.61
C PHE A 213 19.81 -21.18 -6.19
N ALA A 214 20.96 -21.06 -5.52
CA ALA A 214 21.09 -21.40 -4.11
C ALA A 214 20.26 -20.43 -3.23
N PHE A 215 19.67 -20.96 -2.17
CA PHE A 215 18.87 -20.21 -1.19
C PHE A 215 19.62 -19.00 -0.64
N GLU A 216 20.88 -19.20 -0.23
CA GLU A 216 21.72 -18.17 0.38
C GLU A 216 21.95 -16.99 -0.58
N HIS A 217 22.08 -17.26 -1.88
CA HIS A 217 22.31 -16.23 -2.88
C HIS A 217 21.07 -15.34 -3.03
N VAL A 218 19.87 -15.93 -3.00
CA VAL A 218 18.61 -15.19 -3.06
C VAL A 218 18.43 -14.33 -1.81
N CYS A 219 18.73 -14.86 -0.63
CA CYS A 219 18.64 -14.10 0.62
C CYS A 219 19.57 -12.88 0.63
N VAL A 220 20.83 -13.07 0.20
CA VAL A 220 21.78 -11.95 0.08
C VAL A 220 21.29 -10.88 -0.89
N ALA A 221 20.62 -11.27 -1.99
CA ALA A 221 20.04 -10.29 -2.90
C ALA A 221 18.91 -9.47 -2.27
N ILE A 222 18.05 -10.10 -1.46
CA ILE A 222 16.98 -9.42 -0.73
C ILE A 222 17.54 -8.52 0.39
N ASP A 223 18.61 -8.92 1.06
CA ASP A 223 19.29 -8.08 2.05
C ASP A 223 20.00 -6.88 1.41
N ALA A 224 20.63 -7.06 0.24
CA ALA A 224 21.17 -5.95 -0.53
C ALA A 224 20.09 -4.94 -0.93
N PHE A 225 18.93 -5.45 -1.37
CA PHE A 225 17.74 -4.64 -1.64
C PHE A 225 17.29 -3.87 -0.39
N ARG A 226 17.20 -4.55 0.77
CA ARG A 226 16.84 -3.94 2.07
C ARG A 226 17.77 -2.78 2.43
N GLY A 227 19.08 -2.99 2.30
CA GLY A 227 20.10 -1.98 2.62
C GLY A 227 19.92 -0.70 1.82
N VAL A 228 19.80 -0.80 0.49
CA VAL A 228 19.66 0.38 -0.38
C VAL A 228 18.36 1.14 -0.12
N ILE A 229 17.24 0.45 0.11
CA ILE A 229 15.97 1.11 0.46
C ILE A 229 16.10 1.85 1.78
N ARG A 230 16.72 1.24 2.80
CA ARG A 230 16.92 1.85 4.11
C ARG A 230 17.79 3.10 4.02
N ASP A 231 18.89 3.04 3.27
CA ASP A 231 19.79 4.17 3.08
C ASP A 231 19.10 5.32 2.32
N SER A 232 18.28 4.98 1.32
CA SER A 232 17.45 5.96 0.62
C SER A 232 16.47 6.67 1.56
N LEU A 233 15.78 5.92 2.44
CA LEU A 233 14.83 6.50 3.40
C LEU A 233 15.52 7.29 4.52
N ALA A 234 16.74 6.92 4.91
CA ALA A 234 17.52 7.67 5.89
C ALA A 234 17.87 9.10 5.41
N GLY A 235 17.91 9.32 4.10
CA GLY A 235 18.19 10.63 3.48
C GLY A 235 17.00 11.61 3.47
N ILE A 236 15.80 11.21 3.87
CA ILE A 236 14.56 12.00 3.69
C ILE A 236 14.55 13.29 4.53
N GLY A 237 15.23 13.32 5.68
CA GLY A 237 15.27 14.49 6.57
C GLY A 237 13.92 14.94 7.14
N ASP A 238 12.83 14.20 6.87
CA ASP A 238 11.48 14.50 7.35
C ASP A 238 11.30 13.97 8.79
N PRO A 239 10.92 14.83 9.74
CA PRO A 239 10.79 14.45 11.15
C PRO A 239 9.68 13.41 11.42
N ASP A 240 8.73 13.23 10.50
CA ASP A 240 7.67 12.22 10.62
C ASP A 240 8.14 10.83 10.16
N VAL A 241 9.28 10.72 9.47
CA VAL A 241 9.89 9.43 9.09
C VAL A 241 10.88 9.00 10.17
N THR A 242 10.40 8.14 11.08
CA THR A 242 11.22 7.63 12.18
C THR A 242 11.87 6.28 11.84
N PRO A 243 12.99 5.90 12.47
CA PRO A 243 13.59 4.58 12.31
C PRO A 243 12.63 3.42 12.59
N ALA A 244 11.70 3.60 13.53
CA ALA A 244 10.68 2.60 13.85
C ALA A 244 9.70 2.39 12.68
N LEU A 245 9.34 3.45 11.97
CA LEU A 245 8.48 3.34 10.78
C LEU A 245 9.23 2.70 9.61
N VAL A 246 10.50 3.06 9.40
CA VAL A 246 11.34 2.38 8.40
C VAL A 246 11.40 0.88 8.69
N ASN A 247 11.59 0.51 9.95
CA ASN A 247 11.57 -0.89 10.37
C ASN A 247 10.21 -1.56 10.11
N GLU A 248 9.10 -0.91 10.45
CA GLU A 248 7.75 -1.45 10.25
C GLU A 248 7.40 -1.68 8.78
N TYR A 249 7.75 -0.74 7.89
CA TYR A 249 7.34 -0.79 6.49
C TYR A 249 8.35 -1.50 5.58
N VAL A 250 9.65 -1.43 5.89
CA VAL A 250 10.71 -2.02 5.08
C VAL A 250 11.24 -3.30 5.71
N ASP A 251 11.86 -3.19 6.90
CA ASP A 251 12.56 -4.35 7.49
C ASP A 251 11.60 -5.51 7.76
N LEU A 252 10.45 -5.25 8.37
CA LEU A 252 9.46 -6.29 8.65
C LEU A 252 8.87 -6.90 7.37
N SER A 253 8.60 -6.08 6.35
CA SER A 253 8.08 -6.57 5.07
C SER A 253 9.10 -7.47 4.37
N LEU A 254 10.37 -7.05 4.35
CA LEU A 254 11.45 -7.82 3.73
C LEU A 254 11.87 -9.02 4.59
N GLN A 255 11.69 -9.00 5.91
CA GLN A 255 11.89 -10.18 6.74
C GLN A 255 10.82 -11.23 6.46
N LEU A 256 9.55 -10.83 6.35
CA LEU A 256 8.48 -11.74 5.95
C LEU A 256 8.71 -12.32 4.54
N ALA A 257 9.34 -11.55 3.64
CA ALA A 257 9.74 -12.06 2.34
C ALA A 257 10.83 -13.15 2.47
N LEU A 258 11.86 -12.92 3.28
CA LEU A 258 12.92 -13.90 3.54
C LEU A 258 12.36 -15.19 4.15
N ASP A 259 11.52 -15.07 5.17
CA ASP A 259 10.90 -16.23 5.85
C ASP A 259 10.06 -17.05 4.85
N GLU A 260 9.31 -16.38 3.96
CA GLU A 260 8.52 -17.05 2.92
C GLU A 260 9.40 -17.71 1.84
N ILE A 261 10.55 -17.11 1.50
CA ILE A 261 11.53 -17.72 0.59
C ILE A 261 12.11 -18.99 1.22
N GLU A 262 12.52 -18.92 2.49
CA GLU A 262 13.04 -20.07 3.25
C GLU A 262 12.03 -21.21 3.29
N GLU A 263 10.78 -20.92 3.66
CA GLU A 263 9.71 -21.92 3.70
C GLU A 263 9.49 -22.54 2.31
N THR A 264 9.48 -21.74 1.24
CA THR A 264 9.30 -22.23 -0.12
C THR A 264 10.45 -23.15 -0.56
N TYR A 265 11.69 -22.78 -0.27
CA TYR A 265 12.86 -23.61 -0.57
C TYR A 265 12.80 -24.95 0.17
N ALA A 266 12.50 -24.93 1.48
CA ALA A 266 12.37 -26.14 2.29
C ALA A 266 11.25 -27.07 1.77
N GLN A 267 10.11 -26.51 1.35
CA GLN A 267 9.01 -27.28 0.76
C GLN A 267 9.39 -27.92 -0.58
N LEU A 268 10.14 -27.22 -1.43
CA LEU A 268 10.58 -27.74 -2.73
C LEU A 268 11.63 -28.83 -2.58
N GLU A 269 12.54 -28.69 -1.62
CA GLU A 269 13.50 -29.74 -1.27
C GLU A 269 12.81 -31.00 -0.74
N ALA A 270 11.84 -30.85 0.16
CA ALA A 270 11.06 -31.96 0.70
C ALA A 270 10.26 -32.72 -0.39
N LYS A 271 9.77 -32.00 -1.41
CA LYS A 271 9.05 -32.58 -2.55
C LYS A 271 9.97 -33.24 -3.58
N GLY A 272 11.29 -33.11 -3.44
CA GLY A 272 12.24 -33.64 -4.43
C GLY A 272 12.12 -32.96 -5.78
N VAL A 273 11.59 -31.73 -5.83
CA VAL A 273 11.55 -30.93 -7.06
C VAL A 273 12.99 -30.50 -7.35
N GLY A 274 13.69 -31.33 -8.11
CA GLY A 274 15.02 -31.03 -8.64
C GLY A 274 14.98 -29.84 -9.60
N THR A 275 16.15 -29.25 -9.84
CA THR A 275 16.35 -28.29 -10.93
C THR A 275 15.82 -28.86 -12.23
N ASP A 276 14.92 -28.14 -12.90
CA ASP A 276 14.29 -28.57 -14.14
C ASP A 276 15.34 -28.57 -15.27
N ASP A 277 15.32 -29.56 -16.18
CA ASP A 277 16.28 -29.67 -17.31
C ASP A 277 16.18 -28.50 -18.30
N ARG A 278 15.18 -27.61 -18.14
CA ARG A 278 15.11 -26.28 -18.76
C ARG A 278 16.04 -25.24 -18.09
N ALA A 279 17.16 -25.70 -17.53
CA ALA A 279 18.13 -24.96 -16.70
C ALA A 279 18.82 -23.75 -17.37
N GLY A 280 18.45 -23.40 -18.60
CA GLY A 280 19.09 -22.34 -19.38
C GLY A 280 18.38 -20.98 -19.35
N ASP A 281 17.06 -20.93 -19.11
CA ASP A 281 16.31 -19.69 -19.29
C ASP A 281 16.12 -18.93 -17.97
N VAL A 282 17.10 -18.11 -17.64
CA VAL A 282 17.15 -17.26 -16.44
C VAL A 282 16.09 -16.12 -16.51
N ASP A 283 15.42 -15.96 -17.65
CA ASP A 283 14.35 -14.97 -17.91
C ASP A 283 12.92 -15.49 -17.70
N LEU A 284 12.74 -16.71 -17.16
CA LEU A 284 11.42 -17.37 -16.95
C LEU A 284 10.54 -16.72 -15.83
N LEU A 285 10.17 -15.45 -15.97
CA LEU A 285 9.03 -14.85 -15.27
C LEU A 285 7.82 -14.60 -16.17
N ALA A 286 8.04 -14.43 -17.48
CA ALA A 286 6.99 -13.98 -18.40
C ALA A 286 5.86 -15.00 -18.61
N ASP A 287 6.13 -16.29 -18.38
CA ASP A 287 5.19 -17.37 -18.70
C ASP A 287 4.32 -17.84 -17.51
N ASP A 288 4.47 -17.25 -16.32
CA ASP A 288 3.68 -17.67 -15.14
C ASP A 288 2.41 -16.84 -14.98
N LEU A 289 1.25 -17.51 -15.04
CA LEU A 289 -0.07 -16.89 -14.89
C LEU A 289 -0.22 -16.18 -13.54
N GLU A 290 0.44 -16.66 -12.48
CA GLU A 290 0.40 -16.00 -11.17
C GLU A 290 1.19 -14.68 -11.18
N MET A 291 2.26 -14.59 -11.96
CA MET A 291 3.01 -13.36 -12.16
C MET A 291 2.20 -12.33 -12.95
N VAL A 292 1.49 -12.75 -14.01
CA VAL A 292 0.57 -11.88 -14.75
C VAL A 292 -0.52 -11.32 -13.83
N ARG A 293 -1.11 -12.16 -12.98
CA ARG A 293 -2.13 -11.71 -12.00
C ARG A 293 -1.57 -10.74 -10.97
N LEU A 294 -0.37 -11.01 -10.45
CA LEU A 294 0.29 -10.12 -9.50
C LEU A 294 0.62 -8.77 -10.15
N VAL A 295 1.04 -8.80 -11.41
CA VAL A 295 1.24 -7.61 -12.23
C VAL A 295 -0.07 -6.84 -12.40
N GLU A 296 -1.17 -7.49 -12.76
CA GLU A 296 -2.50 -6.84 -12.84
C GLU A 296 -2.95 -6.23 -11.51
N GLU A 297 -2.77 -6.93 -10.39
CA GLU A 297 -3.09 -6.44 -9.05
C GLU A 297 -2.26 -5.20 -8.69
N LEU A 298 -0.96 -5.19 -9.04
CA LEU A 298 -0.11 -4.01 -8.90
C LEU A 298 -0.57 -2.86 -9.80
N ARG A 299 -1.03 -3.13 -11.03
CA ARG A 299 -1.56 -2.09 -11.94
C ARG A 299 -2.75 -1.36 -11.31
N ASP A 300 -3.65 -2.11 -10.69
CA ASP A 300 -4.83 -1.57 -10.02
C ASP A 300 -4.48 -0.76 -8.76
N VAL A 301 -3.45 -1.19 -8.02
CA VAL A 301 -2.98 -0.50 -6.81
C VAL A 301 -2.14 0.74 -7.14
N CYS A 302 -1.34 0.68 -8.20
CA CYS A 302 -0.31 1.66 -8.53
C CYS A 302 -0.68 2.66 -9.63
N ARG A 303 -1.91 2.61 -10.20
CA ARG A 303 -2.63 3.44 -11.22
C ARG A 303 -1.96 4.61 -12.00
N GLU A 304 -0.81 5.16 -11.62
CA GLU A 304 -0.07 6.23 -12.28
C GLU A 304 1.36 5.77 -12.62
N GLY A 305 1.68 5.63 -13.92
CA GLY A 305 3.05 5.64 -14.44
C GLY A 305 3.81 4.31 -14.54
N TRP A 306 3.11 3.17 -14.50
CA TRP A 306 3.73 1.86 -14.70
C TRP A 306 3.41 1.31 -16.10
N ASP A 307 4.43 1.24 -16.96
CA ASP A 307 4.35 0.65 -18.29
C ASP A 307 4.90 -0.78 -18.26
N ALA A 308 4.12 -1.69 -17.67
CA ALA A 308 4.48 -3.10 -17.47
C ALA A 308 4.84 -3.82 -18.79
N ASP A 309 4.29 -3.35 -19.91
CA ASP A 309 4.48 -3.93 -21.24
C ASP A 309 5.96 -3.85 -21.68
N SER A 310 6.73 -2.89 -21.16
CA SER A 310 8.17 -2.73 -21.45
C SER A 310 9.08 -3.72 -20.71
N LEU A 311 8.61 -4.35 -19.62
CA LEU A 311 9.43 -5.25 -18.79
C LEU A 311 9.53 -6.67 -19.37
N PHE A 312 8.62 -7.05 -20.29
CA PHE A 312 8.48 -8.43 -20.77
C PHE A 312 8.36 -8.58 -22.30
N CYS A 313 8.35 -7.50 -23.10
CA CYS A 313 8.06 -7.56 -24.55
C CYS A 313 9.25 -7.75 -25.51
N GLU A 314 10.52 -7.76 -25.08
CA GLU A 314 11.63 -7.82 -26.04
C GLU A 314 11.81 -9.18 -26.77
N ARG A 315 11.06 -10.24 -26.41
CA ARG A 315 11.19 -11.55 -27.08
C ARG A 315 10.22 -11.83 -28.22
N ALA A 316 9.22 -10.97 -28.49
CA ALA A 316 8.24 -11.25 -29.54
C ALA A 316 8.73 -10.93 -30.96
N THR A 317 9.82 -10.17 -31.14
CA THR A 317 10.23 -9.66 -32.47
C THR A 317 11.42 -10.38 -33.10
N ASP A 318 12.17 -11.22 -32.38
CA ASP A 318 13.38 -11.88 -32.93
C ASP A 318 13.15 -13.32 -33.42
N GLY A 319 11.92 -13.83 -33.36
CA GLY A 319 11.57 -15.21 -33.76
C GLY A 319 11.04 -15.38 -35.19
N ALA A 320 10.91 -14.31 -35.98
CA ALA A 320 10.17 -14.36 -37.25
C ALA A 320 10.96 -13.83 -38.46
N HIS A 321 12.18 -14.32 -38.70
CA HIS A 321 12.76 -14.34 -40.05
C HIS A 321 13.74 -15.50 -40.22
N GLY A 322 13.19 -16.63 -40.63
CA GLY A 322 13.94 -17.79 -41.12
C GLY A 322 13.08 -18.54 -42.14
N GLU A 323 12.79 -17.91 -43.28
CA GLU A 323 12.32 -18.64 -44.46
C GLU A 323 13.49 -19.48 -45.02
N PRO A 324 13.29 -20.79 -45.26
CA PRO A 324 14.28 -21.59 -45.96
C PRO A 324 14.23 -21.28 -47.47
N ALA A 325 15.39 -21.05 -48.06
CA ALA A 325 15.57 -20.97 -49.50
C ALA A 325 15.40 -22.38 -50.11
N GLU A 326 14.40 -22.54 -50.97
CA GLU A 326 14.29 -23.67 -51.90
C GLU A 326 14.81 -23.24 -53.29
N VAL A 327 15.74 -24.05 -53.82
CA VAL A 327 15.95 -24.32 -55.25
C VAL A 327 15.56 -25.76 -55.49
#